data_AF-A0A914R584-F1
#
_entry.id   AF-A0A914R584-F1
#
_cell.length_a   1.000
_cell.length_b   1.000
_cell.length_c   1.000
_cell.angle_alpha   90.00
_cell.angle_beta   90.00
_cell.angle_gamma   90.00
#
_symmetry.space_group_name_H-M   'P 1'
#
loop_
_entity.id
_entity.type
_entity.pdbx_description
1 polymer ?
#
loop_
_entity_poly.entity_id
_entity_poly.type
_entity_poly.pdbx_seq_one_letter_code
_entity_poly.pdbx_strand_id
1 'polypeptide(L)'
;MLRYETRLLAPYKSLGEVCSSVPPAFRVLPTQRRITSVLCAIENVVVQYSAEHLRLVSTSFTMVSEKVLLMVPFGEVIVVVDANSSLHVLDIEDGSRVLQIDSAGEFTISAIIHPATYLNKFAYFILLIVLSSQTIV
;
A
#
# COMPACT_ATOMS: atom_id res chain seq x y z
N MET A 1 -8.29 -11.53 21.77
CA MET A 1 -8.48 -12.98 21.59
C MET A 1 -7.14 -13.54 21.10
N LEU A 2 -6.35 -14.18 21.95
CA LEU A 2 -5.05 -14.73 21.58
C LEU A 2 -5.26 -16.05 20.81
N ARG A 3 -4.76 -16.11 19.58
CA ARG A 3 -4.95 -17.19 18.61
C ARG A 3 -4.13 -18.39 19.07
N TYR A 4 -4.78 -19.44 19.58
CA TYR A 4 -4.12 -20.70 19.88
C TYR A 4 -3.76 -21.38 18.56
N GLU A 5 -2.51 -21.83 18.41
CA GLU A 5 -2.01 -22.48 17.21
C GLU A 5 -2.72 -23.84 17.01
N THR A 6 -3.62 -23.92 16.03
CA THR A 6 -4.31 -25.16 15.66
C THR A 6 -3.49 -25.97 14.67
N ARG A 7 -3.25 -27.25 14.95
CA ARG A 7 -2.60 -28.18 13.99
C ARG A 7 -3.50 -28.61 12.82
N LEU A 8 -4.80 -28.32 12.88
CA LEU A 8 -5.80 -28.74 11.90
C LEU A 8 -6.23 -27.63 10.94
N LEU A 9 -6.24 -26.38 11.40
CA LEU A 9 -6.72 -25.24 10.63
C LEU A 9 -5.57 -24.29 10.35
N ALA A 10 -5.39 -23.95 9.08
CA ALA A 10 -4.53 -22.85 8.66
C ALA A 10 -5.40 -21.64 8.34
N PRO A 11 -4.97 -20.41 8.69
CA PRO A 11 -5.62 -19.20 8.21
C PRO A 11 -5.73 -19.19 6.69
N TYR A 12 -6.92 -18.87 6.18
CA TYR A 12 -7.16 -18.63 4.77
C TYR A 12 -7.65 -17.19 4.58
N LYS A 13 -8.35 -16.92 3.48
CA LYS A 13 -8.84 -15.59 3.11
C LYS A 13 -10.09 -15.20 3.90
N SER A 14 -10.15 -13.95 4.32
CA SER A 14 -11.41 -13.28 4.67
C SER A 14 -12.20 -12.95 3.40
N LEU A 15 -13.53 -12.99 3.48
CA LEU A 15 -14.44 -12.69 2.38
C LEU A 15 -15.41 -11.58 2.81
N GLY A 16 -15.80 -10.75 1.86
CA GLY A 16 -16.81 -9.70 2.06
C GLY A 16 -16.25 -8.32 2.41
N GLU A 17 -14.95 -8.20 2.66
CA GLU A 17 -14.28 -6.91 2.84
C GLU A 17 -13.73 -6.40 1.50
N VAL A 18 -13.92 -5.11 1.22
CA VAL A 18 -13.55 -4.49 -0.07
C VAL A 18 -12.53 -3.37 0.11
N CYS A 19 -12.69 -2.57 1.16
CA CYS A 19 -11.76 -1.51 1.53
C CYS A 19 -11.79 -1.29 3.06
N SER A 20 -10.64 -0.97 3.62
CA SER A 20 -10.50 -0.49 5.00
C SER A 20 -10.74 1.03 5.10
N SER A 21 -10.38 1.63 6.24
CA SER A 21 -10.41 3.09 6.43
C SER A 21 -9.37 3.85 5.61
N VAL A 22 -8.42 3.15 4.98
CA VAL A 22 -7.39 3.75 4.13
C VAL A 22 -8.01 4.13 2.78
N PRO A 23 -7.86 5.39 2.33
CA PRO A 23 -8.39 5.82 1.03
C PRO A 23 -7.89 4.94 -0.12
N PRO A 24 -8.77 4.48 -1.03
CA PRO A 24 -8.36 3.77 -2.23
C PRO A 24 -7.45 4.64 -3.11
N ALA A 25 -6.43 4.01 -3.69
CA ALA A 25 -5.51 4.64 -4.61
C ALA A 25 -5.92 4.35 -6.06
N PHE A 26 -5.98 5.39 -6.90
CA PHE A 26 -6.31 5.26 -8.32
C PHE A 26 -5.04 5.33 -9.15
N ARG A 27 -4.86 4.37 -10.05
CA ARG A 27 -3.78 4.35 -11.04
C ARG A 27 -4.36 4.48 -12.44
N VAL A 28 -3.82 5.42 -13.21
CA VAL A 28 -4.13 5.59 -14.63
C VAL A 28 -2.87 5.26 -15.42
N LEU A 29 -2.87 4.13 -16.12
CA LEU A 29 -1.80 3.75 -17.04
C LEU A 29 -2.01 4.44 -18.40
N PRO A 30 -1.02 5.22 -18.90
CA PRO A 30 -1.12 5.89 -20.19
C PRO A 30 -0.80 4.98 -21.40
N THR A 31 -0.28 3.77 -21.17
CA THR A 31 0.09 2.82 -22.23
C THR A 31 -1.12 2.10 -22.83
N GLN A 32 -0.99 1.59 -24.07
CA GLN A 32 -2.02 1.20 -25.06
C GLN A 32 -3.33 0.52 -24.59
N ARG A 33 -3.37 -0.11 -23.42
CA ARG A 33 -4.60 -0.62 -22.80
C ARG A 33 -4.90 0.31 -21.63
N ARG A 34 -5.94 1.14 -21.72
CA ARG A 34 -6.39 2.07 -20.66
C ARG A 34 -6.90 1.31 -19.42
N ILE A 35 -6.06 0.49 -18.81
CA ILE A 35 -6.40 -0.23 -17.59
C ILE A 35 -6.22 0.76 -16.45
N THR A 36 -7.33 1.39 -16.12
CA THR A 36 -7.47 2.13 -14.86
C THR A 36 -7.70 1.09 -13.77
N SER A 37 -6.93 1.17 -12.68
CA SER A 37 -7.08 0.26 -11.55
C SER A 37 -7.28 1.01 -10.25
N VAL A 38 -8.08 0.40 -9.38
CA VAL A 38 -8.38 0.86 -8.03
C VAL A 38 -7.68 -0.08 -7.06
N LEU A 39 -6.82 0.48 -6.23
CA LEU A 39 -6.04 -0.24 -5.23
C LEU A 39 -6.67 0.04 -3.87
N CYS A 40 -7.07 -1.01 -3.15
CA CYS A 40 -7.69 -0.91 -1.84
C CYS A 40 -6.83 -1.65 -0.81
N ALA A 41 -6.61 -1.04 0.35
CA ALA A 41 -6.00 -1.74 1.47
C ALA A 41 -7.07 -2.46 2.29
N ILE A 42 -6.81 -3.71 2.64
CA ILE A 42 -7.62 -4.58 3.50
C ILE A 42 -6.68 -5.18 4.54
N GLU A 43 -6.76 -4.70 5.78
CA GLU A 43 -5.81 -5.04 6.86
C GLU A 43 -4.35 -4.91 6.37
N ASN A 44 -3.60 -6.01 6.29
CA ASN A 44 -2.20 -6.04 5.87
C ASN A 44 -2.02 -6.43 4.38
N VAL A 45 -3.05 -6.28 3.56
CA VAL A 45 -3.06 -6.68 2.15
C VAL A 45 -3.48 -5.49 1.29
N VAL A 46 -2.81 -5.31 0.15
CA VAL A 46 -3.30 -4.41 -0.91
C VAL A 46 -3.94 -5.24 -2.02
N VAL A 47 -5.13 -4.83 -2.47
CA VAL A 47 -5.94 -5.54 -3.47
C VAL A 47 -6.18 -4.64 -4.68
N GLN A 48 -6.03 -5.19 -5.89
CA GLN A 48 -6.22 -4.46 -7.14
C GLN A 48 -7.51 -4.86 -7.87
N TYR A 49 -8.35 -3.86 -8.11
CA TYR A 49 -9.55 -3.97 -8.93
C TYR A 49 -9.38 -3.23 -10.26
N SER A 50 -9.98 -3.76 -11.32
CA SER A 50 -10.16 -3.06 -12.60
C SER A 50 -11.21 -1.99 -12.40
N ALA A 51 -10.93 -0.75 -12.78
CA ALA A 51 -11.91 0.33 -12.63
C ALA A 51 -13.06 0.25 -13.64
N GLU A 52 -12.90 -0.48 -14.77
CA GLU A 52 -13.95 -0.60 -15.80
C GLU A 52 -15.15 -1.45 -15.33
N HIS A 53 -14.87 -2.52 -14.58
CA HIS A 53 -15.89 -3.48 -14.15
C HIS A 53 -15.82 -3.83 -12.65
N LEU A 54 -14.97 -3.16 -11.88
CA LEU A 54 -14.67 -3.46 -10.47
C LEU A 54 -14.34 -4.94 -10.22
N ARG A 55 -13.77 -5.59 -11.24
CA ARG A 55 -13.33 -6.98 -11.16
C ARG A 55 -11.96 -7.03 -10.50
N LEU A 56 -11.80 -7.96 -9.58
CA LEU A 56 -10.49 -8.31 -9.04
C LEU A 56 -9.58 -8.73 -10.21
N VAL A 57 -8.51 -7.96 -10.48
CA VAL A 57 -7.64 -8.16 -11.67
C VAL A 57 -6.66 -9.28 -11.43
N SER A 58 -6.00 -9.22 -10.28
CA SER A 58 -5.02 -10.21 -9.87
C SER A 58 -5.15 -10.41 -8.37
N THR A 59 -4.90 -11.63 -7.94
CA THR A 59 -4.65 -11.97 -6.55
C THR A 59 -3.21 -11.62 -6.16
N SER A 60 -2.68 -10.50 -6.62
CA SER A 60 -1.46 -9.90 -6.10
C SER A 60 -1.76 -9.43 -4.68
N PHE A 61 -1.91 -10.40 -3.78
CA PHE A 61 -2.01 -10.22 -2.34
C PHE A 61 -0.62 -9.80 -1.89
N THR A 62 -0.26 -8.53 -2.11
CA THR A 62 0.96 -8.04 -1.51
C THR A 62 0.70 -7.91 -0.03
N MET A 63 1.18 -8.92 0.69
CA MET A 63 1.13 -8.95 2.15
C MET A 63 2.24 -8.06 2.67
N VAL A 64 1.83 -7.07 3.44
CA VAL A 64 2.70 -6.26 4.28
C VAL A 64 2.76 -6.90 5.67
N SER A 65 3.82 -6.60 6.41
CA SER A 65 4.06 -7.22 7.72
C SER A 65 2.94 -6.94 8.71
N GLU A 66 2.43 -5.71 8.69
CA GLU A 66 1.36 -5.24 9.58
C GLU A 66 0.24 -4.53 8.81
N LYS A 67 -0.82 -4.14 9.52
CA LYS A 67 -1.96 -3.41 8.98
C LYS A 67 -1.50 -2.15 8.22
N VAL A 68 -2.00 -1.97 7.01
CA VAL A 68 -1.78 -0.78 6.19
C VAL A 68 -2.51 0.40 6.79
N LEU A 69 -1.79 1.52 6.96
CA LEU A 69 -2.33 2.78 7.46
C LEU A 69 -2.35 3.87 6.40
N LEU A 70 -1.36 3.90 5.51
CA LEU A 70 -1.26 4.89 4.45
C LEU A 70 -0.86 4.22 3.13
N MET A 71 -1.38 4.76 2.03
CA MET A 71 -1.15 4.23 0.70
C MET A 71 -1.12 5.37 -0.33
N VAL A 72 -0.08 5.42 -1.16
CA VAL A 72 0.00 6.39 -2.26
C VAL A 72 0.54 5.73 -3.53
N PRO A 73 -0.16 5.86 -4.68
CA PRO A 73 0.33 5.33 -5.94
C PRO A 73 1.43 6.25 -6.48
N PHE A 74 2.44 5.64 -7.07
CA PHE A 74 3.56 6.35 -7.66
C PHE A 74 4.06 5.63 -8.93
N GLY A 75 3.55 6.05 -10.09
CA GLY A 75 3.91 5.45 -11.38
C GLY A 75 3.53 3.97 -11.47
N GLU A 76 4.55 3.10 -11.46
CA GLU A 76 4.39 1.63 -11.53
C GLU A 76 4.44 0.95 -10.16
N VAL A 77 4.77 1.69 -9.11
CA VAL A 77 4.82 1.19 -7.74
C VAL A 77 3.75 1.84 -6.87
N ILE A 78 3.43 1.18 -5.77
CA ILE A 78 2.63 1.73 -4.69
C ILE A 78 3.49 1.80 -3.44
N VAL A 79 3.43 2.93 -2.76
CA VAL A 79 4.10 3.12 -1.47
C VAL A 79 3.08 2.95 -0.36
N VAL A 80 3.40 2.07 0.57
CA VAL A 80 2.54 1.67 1.68
C VAL A 80 3.27 1.89 2.99
N VAL A 81 2.57 2.39 3.98
CA VAL A 81 3.06 2.48 5.36
C VAL A 81 2.19 1.61 6.24
N ASP A 82 2.82 0.74 7.01
CA ASP A 82 2.15 -0.15 7.94
C ASP A 82 2.07 0.43 9.37
N ALA A 83 1.43 -0.31 10.26
CA ALA A 83 1.23 0.09 11.66
C ALA A 83 2.53 0.23 12.46
N ASN A 84 3.63 -0.37 12.01
CA ASN A 84 4.95 -0.23 12.63
C ASN A 84 5.72 0.99 12.08
N SER A 85 5.08 1.82 11.25
CA SER A 85 5.76 2.88 10.51
C SER A 85 6.88 2.38 9.61
N SER A 86 6.81 1.13 9.16
CA SER A 86 7.66 0.62 8.09
C SER A 86 7.10 1.03 6.74
N LEU A 87 7.97 1.50 5.85
CA LEU A 87 7.64 1.89 4.49
C LEU A 87 7.94 0.73 3.55
N HIS A 88 6.97 0.39 2.71
CA HIS A 88 7.06 -0.67 1.72
C HIS A 88 6.78 -0.09 0.34
N VAL A 89 7.68 -0.32 -0.61
CA VAL A 89 7.49 0.01 -2.02
C VAL A 89 7.22 -1.29 -2.76
N LEU A 90 6.06 -1.37 -3.40
CA LEU A 90 5.55 -2.59 -4.02
C LEU A 90 5.31 -2.33 -5.50
N ASP A 91 5.74 -3.26 -6.35
CA ASP A 91 5.41 -3.25 -7.76
C ASP A 91 3.91 -3.55 -7.94
N ILE A 92 3.20 -2.75 -8.73
CA ILE A 92 1.74 -2.91 -8.89
C ILE A 92 1.41 -4.02 -9.89
N GLU A 93 2.31 -4.35 -10.83
CA GLU A 93 2.05 -5.38 -11.84
C GLU A 93 2.07 -6.78 -11.27
N ASP A 94 3.12 -7.13 -10.52
CA ASP A 94 3.29 -8.47 -9.95
C ASP A 94 3.08 -8.53 -8.42
N GLY A 95 2.98 -7.38 -7.76
CA GLY A 95 2.83 -7.29 -6.31
C GLY A 95 4.12 -7.55 -5.54
N SER A 96 5.27 -7.65 -6.21
CA SER A 96 6.55 -7.92 -5.58
C SER A 96 7.04 -6.71 -4.78
N ARG A 97 7.83 -6.97 -3.75
CA ARG A 97 8.39 -5.91 -2.91
C ARG A 97 9.69 -5.40 -3.52
N VAL A 98 9.67 -4.13 -3.92
CA VAL A 98 10.83 -3.43 -4.49
C VAL A 98 11.76 -2.95 -3.38
N LEU A 99 11.20 -2.39 -2.30
CA LEU A 99 11.96 -1.84 -1.18
C LEU A 99 11.17 -1.96 0.13
N GLN A 100 11.89 -2.14 1.23
CA GLN A 100 11.36 -1.98 2.58
C GLN A 100 12.33 -1.11 3.39
N ILE A 101 11.78 -0.15 4.12
CA ILE A 101 12.51 0.63 5.11
C ILE A 101 11.78 0.42 6.43
N ASP A 102 12.44 -0.23 7.37
CA ASP A 102 11.89 -0.42 8.71
C ASP A 102 12.17 0.80 9.59
N SER A 103 11.15 1.24 10.32
CA SER A 103 11.35 2.19 11.41
C SER A 103 11.95 1.45 12.60
N ALA A 104 13.03 1.97 13.18
CA ALA A 104 13.62 1.44 14.42
C ALA A 104 12.77 1.74 15.67
N GLY A 105 11.51 2.17 15.49
CA GLY A 105 10.61 2.59 16.58
C GLY A 105 10.82 4.02 17.05
N GLU A 106 11.74 4.77 16.44
CA GLU A 106 12.09 6.14 16.85
C GLU A 106 11.17 7.21 16.25
N PHE A 107 10.45 6.89 15.18
CA PHE A 107 9.56 7.81 14.49
C PHE A 107 8.25 7.14 14.06
N THR A 108 7.20 7.96 14.01
CA THR A 108 5.91 7.57 13.43
C THR A 108 5.72 8.30 12.11
N ILE A 109 5.41 7.55 11.05
CA ILE A 109 5.04 8.13 9.77
C ILE A 109 3.56 8.52 9.84
N SER A 110 3.29 9.83 9.78
CA SER A 110 1.93 10.37 9.93
C SER A 110 1.25 10.70 8.60
N ALA A 111 2.03 10.92 7.55
CA ALA A 111 1.53 11.22 6.22
C ALA A 111 2.54 10.83 5.14
N ILE A 112 2.03 10.39 4.00
CA ILE A 112 2.77 10.23 2.75
C ILE A 112 2.03 10.99 1.65
N ILE A 113 2.77 11.76 0.86
CA ILE A 113 2.20 12.45 -0.29
C ILE A 113 3.15 12.34 -1.47
N HIS A 114 2.57 11.98 -2.61
CA HIS A 114 3.25 12.11 -3.88
C HIS A 114 2.80 13.44 -4.53
N PRO A 115 3.70 14.42 -4.71
CA PRO A 115 3.34 15.69 -5.31
C PRO A 115 2.88 15.50 -6.76
N ALA A 116 1.76 16.13 -7.12
CA ALA A 116 1.21 16.11 -8.47
C ALA A 116 1.99 17.02 -9.45
N THR A 117 3.31 17.10 -9.35
CA THR A 117 4.14 18.02 -10.12
C THR A 117 4.72 17.36 -11.36
N TYR A 118 3.91 17.22 -12.40
CA TYR A 118 4.38 17.08 -13.78
C TYR A 118 4.46 18.47 -14.43
N LEU A 119 5.58 19.18 -14.26
CA LEU A 119 5.84 20.36 -15.10
C LEU A 119 7.25 20.46 -15.67
N ASN A 120 8.24 19.64 -15.27
CA ASN A 120 9.53 19.65 -15.95
C ASN A 120 10.28 18.32 -15.85
N LYS A 121 10.80 17.87 -16.99
CA LYS A 121 11.38 16.54 -17.30
C LYS A 121 12.66 16.17 -16.53
N PHE A 122 13.02 16.91 -15.47
CA PHE A 122 14.25 16.72 -14.70
C PHE A 122 14.13 16.98 -13.18
N ALA A 123 12.92 17.12 -12.60
CA ALA A 123 12.77 17.58 -11.22
C ALA A 123 12.09 16.56 -10.30
N TYR A 124 12.93 15.91 -9.48
CA TYR A 124 12.70 15.50 -8.09
C TYR A 124 11.47 14.65 -7.74
N PHE A 125 11.75 13.36 -7.61
CA PHE A 125 10.96 12.25 -7.08
C PHE A 125 10.76 12.35 -5.55
N ILE A 126 10.26 13.48 -5.05
CA ILE A 126 10.17 13.69 -3.59
C ILE A 126 8.84 13.11 -3.08
N LEU A 127 8.90 11.88 -2.59
CA LEU A 127 7.93 11.40 -1.62
C LEU A 127 8.16 12.19 -0.33
N LEU A 128 7.21 13.05 0.05
CA LEU A 128 7.29 13.74 1.34
C LEU A 128 6.70 12.82 2.41
N ILE A 129 7.53 12.44 3.38
CA ILE A 129 7.14 11.65 4.55
C ILE A 129 7.21 12.58 5.76
N VAL A 130 6.08 12.76 6.45
CA VAL A 130 6.05 13.56 7.69
C VAL A 130 6.28 12.64 8.88
N LEU A 131 7.42 12.85 9.54
CA LEU A 131 7.82 12.14 10.75
C LEU A 131 7.41 12.94 11.98
N SER A 132 6.64 12.33 12.88
CA SER A 132 6.44 12.85 14.23
C SER A 132 7.35 12.12 15.20
N SER A 133 8.18 12.86 15.95
CA SER A 133 9.00 12.31 17.04
C SER A 133 8.10 11.98 18.23
N GLN A 134 8.19 10.75 18.74
CA GLN A 134 7.63 10.45 20.06
C GLN A 134 8.56 11.06 21.11
N THR A 135 8.11 12.16 21.73
CA THR A 135 8.83 12.78 22.84
C THR A 135 8.81 11.81 24.01
N ILE A 136 9.97 11.23 24.34
CA ILE A 136 10.18 10.51 25.60
C ILE A 136 10.00 11.53 26.72
N VAL A 137 8.94 11.37 27.53
CA VAL A 137 8.78 12.04 28.83
C VAL A 137 9.32 11.10 29.90
#